data_AF-A0A9D6CSR0-F1
#
_entry.id   AF-A0A9D6CSR0-F1
#
_cell.length_a   1.000
_cell.length_b   1.000
_cell.length_c   1.000
_cell.angle_alpha   90.00
_cell.angle_beta   90.00
_cell.angle_gamma   90.00
#
_symmetry.space_group_name_H-M   'P 1'
#
loop_
_entity.id
_entity.type
_entity.pdbx_description
1 polymer ?
#
loop_
_entity_poly.entity_id
_entity_poly.type
_entity_poly.pdbx_seq_one_letter_code
_entity_poly.pdbx_strand_id
1 'polypeptide(L)'
;MNELKKTLFFVLGAAVLAAAAIVVDPGASAPDIFNDQGELFFPTFTDPNAPKSIEVIDYDADTATATPLKVEFRDGQWILPSHNNYPADASDRLAKTAAALIEIKKDMIVSDRVEDHAEYGVVDPLDEQVTSLEGRGKRVTLKDGEDNVLADFVIGKAVEDKPGYRYMRVPGQRRVYAVQTQVDPSAQFRDWIETDLLKLSAADLRRVLINNYQIQEQFGMARIVPRETVELTKNSDNEWRLGSRKPNEAKMNALTGALDNLKIVDVIPKPDFLTADLKTKGQIQPSMAAARELVDKGFYLGGDGKIFGNEGEIIVDTQNGIRYTLQFGEIASNGGKQEAGEADSAGGERRFLLIAVSFSDQRAKSYAGEGKEPDAKGKELFDELQDRFAGWYYVISGADFNNLRPSKADLLKG
;
A
#
# COMPACT_ATOMS: atom_id res chain seq x y z
N MET A 1 10.87 -94.93 -12.75
CA MET A 1 11.25 -93.87 -11.80
C MET A 1 10.10 -93.68 -10.82
N ASN A 2 10.33 -93.83 -9.50
CA ASN A 2 9.27 -93.68 -8.49
C ASN A 2 8.70 -92.26 -8.51
N GLU A 3 7.37 -92.16 -8.56
CA GLU A 3 6.60 -90.90 -8.52
C GLU A 3 7.03 -90.00 -7.34
N LEU A 4 7.39 -90.60 -6.21
CA LEU A 4 7.93 -89.92 -5.02
C LEU A 4 9.20 -89.09 -5.30
N LYS A 5 10.07 -89.55 -6.21
CA LYS A 5 11.28 -88.80 -6.60
C LYS A 5 10.95 -87.59 -7.48
N LYS A 6 9.89 -87.67 -8.30
CA LYS A 6 9.44 -86.53 -9.12
C LYS A 6 8.83 -85.45 -8.23
N THR A 7 7.97 -85.84 -7.29
CA THR A 7 7.35 -84.91 -6.33
C THR A 7 8.41 -84.18 -5.51
N LEU A 8 9.42 -84.90 -5.02
CA LEU A 8 10.52 -84.27 -4.27
C LEU A 8 11.30 -83.26 -5.10
N PHE A 9 11.50 -83.54 -6.39
CA PHE A 9 12.21 -82.65 -7.30
C PHE A 9 11.43 -81.35 -7.56
N PHE A 10 10.11 -81.44 -7.72
CA PHE A 10 9.25 -80.27 -7.89
C PHE A 10 9.17 -79.40 -6.62
N VAL A 11 9.11 -80.03 -5.44
CA VAL A 11 9.12 -79.31 -4.16
C VAL A 11 10.45 -78.57 -3.96
N LEU A 12 11.57 -79.22 -4.29
CA LEU A 12 12.89 -78.59 -4.19
C LEU A 12 13.02 -77.43 -5.18
N GLY A 13 12.54 -77.60 -6.42
CA GLY A 13 12.49 -76.54 -7.41
C GLY A 13 11.64 -75.35 -6.98
N ALA A 14 10.47 -75.60 -6.38
CA ALA A 14 9.59 -74.56 -5.85
C ALA A 14 10.25 -73.80 -4.68
N ALA A 15 10.94 -74.51 -3.78
CA ALA A 15 11.67 -73.88 -2.67
C ALA A 15 12.83 -73.00 -3.16
N VAL A 16 13.58 -73.47 -4.17
CA VAL A 16 14.66 -72.67 -4.79
C VAL A 16 14.10 -71.45 -5.50
N LEU A 17 12.98 -71.57 -6.21
CA LEU A 17 12.33 -70.44 -6.86
C LEU A 17 11.76 -69.43 -5.86
N ALA A 18 11.19 -69.88 -4.75
CA ALA A 18 10.72 -69.00 -3.67
C ALA A 18 11.89 -68.26 -3.00
N ALA A 19 13.01 -68.94 -2.76
CA ALA A 19 14.22 -68.30 -2.22
C ALA A 19 14.83 -67.30 -3.21
N ALA A 20 14.88 -67.65 -4.51
CA ALA A 20 15.34 -66.74 -5.55
C ALA A 20 14.43 -65.52 -5.69
N ALA A 21 13.11 -65.69 -5.54
CA ALA A 21 12.16 -64.59 -5.53
C ALA A 21 12.41 -63.63 -4.36
N ILE A 22 12.73 -64.11 -3.16
CA ILE A 22 13.07 -63.25 -2.00
C ILE A 22 14.38 -62.47 -2.23
N VAL A 23 15.36 -63.07 -2.91
CA VAL A 23 16.67 -62.43 -3.19
C VAL A 23 16.58 -61.43 -4.34
N VAL A 24 15.70 -61.68 -5.32
CA VAL A 24 15.55 -60.87 -6.53
C VAL A 24 14.38 -59.88 -6.42
N ASP A 25 13.52 -60.00 -5.41
CA ASP A 25 12.52 -58.97 -5.09
C ASP A 25 13.27 -57.66 -4.86
N PRO A 26 13.18 -56.68 -5.79
CA PRO A 26 13.68 -55.36 -5.53
C PRO A 26 12.67 -54.79 -4.55
N GLY A 27 12.83 -55.15 -3.27
CA GLY A 27 11.91 -54.82 -2.20
C GLY A 27 11.53 -53.38 -2.39
N ALA A 28 10.22 -53.14 -2.52
CA ALA A 28 9.67 -51.85 -2.92
C ALA A 28 10.49 -50.76 -2.23
N SER A 29 11.36 -50.11 -3.00
CA SER A 29 12.03 -48.93 -2.52
C SER A 29 10.90 -47.92 -2.50
N ALA A 30 10.17 -47.88 -1.37
CA ALA A 30 9.55 -46.66 -0.96
C ALA A 30 10.71 -45.67 -1.03
N PRO A 31 10.70 -44.70 -1.97
CA PRO A 31 11.62 -43.60 -1.81
C PRO A 31 11.38 -43.12 -0.38
N ASP A 32 12.43 -42.87 0.39
CA ASP A 32 12.28 -42.07 1.59
C ASP A 32 11.61 -40.78 1.12
N ILE A 33 10.27 -40.75 1.20
CA ILE A 33 9.51 -39.53 1.17
C ILE A 33 10.00 -38.90 2.44
N PHE A 34 11.03 -38.04 2.33
CA PHE A 34 11.51 -37.22 3.42
C PHE A 34 10.28 -36.52 3.97
N ASN A 35 9.69 -37.09 5.02
CA ASN A 35 8.41 -36.66 5.51
C ASN A 35 8.71 -35.56 6.51
N ASP A 36 8.86 -34.36 5.99
CA ASP A 36 9.08 -33.15 6.74
C ASP A 36 7.77 -32.53 7.25
N GLN A 37 6.66 -33.27 7.16
CA GLN A 37 5.39 -32.87 7.72
C GLN A 37 5.52 -32.65 9.24
N GLY A 38 5.00 -31.53 9.72
CA GLY A 38 5.06 -31.11 11.11
C GLY A 38 6.33 -30.33 11.48
N GLU A 39 7.36 -30.31 10.63
CA GLU A 39 8.50 -29.42 10.80
C GLU A 39 8.10 -27.95 10.56
N LEU A 40 8.87 -27.03 11.14
CA LEU A 40 8.75 -25.60 10.83
C LEU A 40 9.17 -25.34 9.39
N PHE A 41 8.52 -24.38 8.73
CA PHE A 41 9.00 -23.91 7.41
C PHE A 41 10.36 -23.23 7.51
N PHE A 42 10.57 -22.44 8.56
CA PHE A 42 11.75 -21.60 8.75
C PHE A 42 12.39 -21.86 10.12
N PRO A 43 13.04 -23.01 10.33
CA PRO A 43 13.51 -23.42 11.66
C PRO A 43 14.59 -22.51 12.26
N THR A 44 15.29 -21.73 11.44
CA THR A 44 16.31 -20.77 11.88
C THR A 44 15.72 -19.38 12.17
N PHE A 45 14.47 -19.13 11.79
CA PHE A 45 13.80 -17.87 12.04
C PHE A 45 13.08 -17.93 13.39
N THR A 46 13.65 -17.30 14.42
CA THR A 46 13.16 -17.42 15.80
C THR A 46 12.88 -16.10 16.50
N ASP A 47 13.36 -14.98 15.95
CA ASP A 47 13.15 -13.63 16.52
C ASP A 47 12.23 -12.80 15.60
N PRO A 48 11.02 -12.41 16.06
CA PRO A 48 10.08 -11.64 15.25
C PRO A 48 10.55 -10.22 14.94
N ASN A 49 11.57 -9.70 15.62
CA ASN A 49 12.14 -8.36 15.39
C ASN A 49 13.41 -8.37 14.54
N ALA A 50 13.92 -9.56 14.19
CA ALA A 50 15.08 -9.72 13.33
C ALA A 50 14.90 -9.15 11.91
N PRO A 51 13.71 -9.26 11.26
CA PRO A 51 13.53 -8.72 9.92
C PRO A 51 13.76 -7.21 9.86
N LYS A 52 14.61 -6.78 8.93
CA LYS A 52 14.86 -5.38 8.55
C LYS A 52 14.41 -5.07 7.14
N SER A 53 13.94 -6.05 6.39
CA SER A 53 13.20 -5.81 5.15
C SER A 53 12.16 -6.88 4.87
N ILE A 54 11.15 -6.49 4.11
CA ILE A 54 10.16 -7.37 3.50
C ILE A 54 9.98 -6.98 2.03
N GLU A 55 9.95 -7.97 1.17
CA GLU A 55 9.62 -7.85 -0.24
C GLU A 55 8.40 -8.72 -0.52
N VAL A 56 7.36 -8.12 -1.08
CA VAL A 56 6.12 -8.77 -1.48
C VAL A 56 5.95 -8.59 -2.97
N ILE A 57 5.77 -9.68 -3.70
CA ILE A 57 5.52 -9.66 -5.14
C ILE A 57 4.17 -10.31 -5.35
N ASP A 58 3.18 -9.49 -5.67
CA ASP A 58 1.83 -9.94 -5.98
C ASP A 58 1.64 -10.00 -7.50
N TYR A 59 0.79 -10.90 -7.97
CA TYR A 59 0.58 -11.10 -9.40
C TYR A 59 -0.91 -11.00 -9.75
N ASP A 60 -1.21 -10.14 -10.72
CA ASP A 60 -2.54 -10.00 -11.30
C ASP A 60 -2.59 -10.73 -12.65
N ALA A 61 -3.43 -11.77 -12.71
CA ALA A 61 -3.60 -12.58 -13.90
C ALA A 61 -4.42 -11.88 -15.00
N ASP A 62 -5.29 -10.93 -14.64
CA ASP A 62 -6.13 -10.21 -15.60
C ASP A 62 -5.29 -9.20 -16.40
N THR A 63 -4.32 -8.57 -15.75
CA THR A 63 -3.41 -7.60 -16.37
C THR A 63 -2.05 -8.20 -16.75
N ALA A 64 -1.76 -9.43 -16.34
CA ALA A 64 -0.47 -10.10 -16.47
C ALA A 64 0.70 -9.33 -15.82
N THR A 65 0.46 -8.65 -14.70
CA THR A 65 1.45 -7.78 -14.03
C THR A 65 1.87 -8.31 -12.66
N ALA A 66 3.19 -8.40 -12.43
CA ALA A 66 3.76 -8.56 -11.10
C ALA A 66 4.00 -7.18 -10.46
N THR A 67 3.49 -6.98 -9.25
CA THR A 67 3.62 -5.76 -8.45
C THR A 67 4.62 -6.02 -7.31
N PRO A 68 5.90 -5.63 -7.47
CA PRO A 68 6.88 -5.73 -6.41
C PRO A 68 6.76 -4.53 -5.46
N LEU A 69 6.63 -4.83 -4.18
CA LEU A 69 6.68 -3.87 -3.09
C LEU A 69 7.80 -4.28 -2.15
N LYS A 70 8.71 -3.34 -1.88
CA LYS A 70 9.77 -3.51 -0.87
C LYS A 70 9.62 -2.46 0.22
N VAL A 71 9.75 -2.90 1.46
CA VAL A 71 9.91 -2.06 2.65
C VAL A 71 11.19 -2.47 3.36
N GLU A 72 12.00 -1.50 3.76
CA GLU A 72 13.28 -1.76 4.45
C GLU A 72 13.57 -0.70 5.51
N PHE A 73 14.29 -1.11 6.55
CA PHE A 73 14.79 -0.22 7.60
C PHE A 73 16.19 0.26 7.22
N ARG A 74 16.34 1.55 6.96
CA ARG A 74 17.60 2.19 6.59
C ARG A 74 17.74 3.51 7.32
N ASP A 75 18.94 3.81 7.82
CA ASP A 75 19.27 5.09 8.47
C ASP A 75 18.32 5.47 9.63
N GLY A 76 17.85 4.48 10.39
CA GLY A 76 17.00 4.70 11.56
C GLY A 76 15.50 4.85 11.26
N GLN A 77 15.08 4.70 9.99
CA GLN A 77 13.68 4.82 9.58
C GLN A 77 13.27 3.70 8.62
N TRP A 78 11.97 3.39 8.59
CA TRP A 78 11.40 2.51 7.58
C TRP A 78 11.11 3.30 6.30
N ILE A 79 11.48 2.74 5.16
CA ILE A 79 11.29 3.36 3.84
C ILE A 79 10.73 2.37 2.84
N LEU A 80 10.08 2.89 1.79
CA LEU A 80 9.65 2.13 0.62
C LEU A 80 10.55 2.46 -0.59
N PRO A 81 11.59 1.66 -0.89
CA PRO A 81 12.46 1.91 -2.05
C PRO A 81 11.70 1.85 -3.38
N SER A 82 10.64 1.05 -3.43
CA SER A 82 9.71 0.97 -4.56
C SER A 82 9.00 2.30 -4.87
N HIS A 83 8.93 3.20 -3.88
CA HIS A 83 8.23 4.49 -3.91
C HIS A 83 9.17 5.61 -3.50
N ASN A 84 10.33 5.70 -4.16
CA ASN A 84 11.29 6.79 -3.99
C ASN A 84 11.83 6.95 -2.55
N ASN A 85 11.91 5.86 -1.77
CA ASN A 85 12.26 5.85 -0.35
C ASN A 85 11.29 6.65 0.53
N TYR A 86 10.00 6.70 0.18
CA TYR A 86 8.98 7.33 1.01
C TYR A 86 8.94 6.70 2.42
N PRO A 87 8.81 7.50 3.49
CA PRO A 87 8.71 6.97 4.85
C PRO A 87 7.55 5.99 5.02
N ALA A 88 7.83 4.85 5.64
CA ALA A 88 6.87 3.78 5.88
C ALA A 88 6.50 3.68 7.38
N ASP A 89 5.31 3.19 7.67
CA ASP A 89 4.90 2.73 9.00
C ASP A 89 4.79 1.19 8.99
N ALA A 90 5.95 0.54 9.04
CA ALA A 90 6.06 -0.90 8.80
C ALA A 90 6.33 -1.73 10.06
N SER A 91 6.73 -1.11 11.16
CA SER A 91 7.30 -1.80 12.33
C SER A 91 6.35 -2.85 12.90
N ASP A 92 5.12 -2.44 13.25
CA ASP A 92 4.13 -3.32 13.87
C ASP A 92 3.63 -4.39 12.89
N ARG A 93 3.42 -4.02 11.62
CA ARG A 93 2.94 -4.94 10.58
C ARG A 93 3.96 -6.03 10.28
N LEU A 94 5.24 -5.66 10.17
CA LEU A 94 6.32 -6.60 9.91
C LEU A 94 6.54 -7.52 11.11
N ALA A 95 6.56 -7.00 12.34
CA ALA A 95 6.72 -7.81 13.55
C ALA A 95 5.59 -8.85 13.70
N LYS A 96 4.33 -8.47 13.42
CA LYS A 96 3.19 -9.39 13.41
C LYS A 96 3.32 -10.48 12.34
N THR A 97 3.74 -10.09 11.13
CA THR A 97 3.99 -11.02 10.02
C THR A 97 5.09 -12.01 10.37
N ALA A 98 6.20 -11.52 10.92
CA ALA A 98 7.34 -12.29 11.37
C ALA A 98 6.95 -13.30 12.46
N ALA A 99 6.23 -12.87 13.49
CA ALA A 99 5.75 -13.74 14.56
C ALA A 99 4.90 -14.90 14.03
N ALA A 100 4.00 -14.64 13.08
CA ALA A 100 3.18 -15.66 12.47
C ALA A 100 3.98 -16.66 11.62
N LEU A 101 5.09 -16.22 10.99
CA LEU A 101 5.96 -17.08 10.19
C LEU A 101 6.89 -17.96 11.03
N ILE A 102 7.27 -17.53 12.23
CA ILE A 102 8.12 -18.32 13.15
C ILE A 102 7.42 -19.62 13.57
N GLU A 103 6.09 -19.58 13.74
CA GLU A 103 5.30 -20.72 14.21
C GLU A 103 4.76 -21.60 13.07
N ILE A 104 4.98 -21.23 11.81
CA ILE A 104 4.34 -21.88 10.67
C ILE A 104 4.95 -23.27 10.41
N LYS A 105 4.07 -24.27 10.30
CA LYS A 105 4.43 -25.68 10.11
C LYS A 105 4.01 -26.21 8.76
N LYS A 106 4.77 -27.17 8.26
CA LYS A 106 4.46 -27.99 7.08
C LYS A 106 3.32 -28.95 7.42
N ASP A 107 2.07 -28.49 7.43
CA ASP A 107 0.97 -29.29 8.00
C ASP A 107 0.59 -30.50 7.15
N MET A 108 0.46 -30.36 5.84
CA MET A 108 0.08 -31.46 4.93
C MET A 108 0.83 -31.34 3.61
N ILE A 109 1.49 -32.41 3.18
CA ILE A 109 2.09 -32.51 1.85
C ILE A 109 0.96 -32.73 0.84
N VAL A 110 0.88 -31.86 -0.18
CA VAL A 110 -0.19 -31.87 -1.19
C VAL A 110 0.30 -32.45 -2.50
N SER A 111 1.45 -31.99 -3.01
CA SER A 111 2.05 -32.51 -4.25
C SER A 111 3.56 -32.25 -4.30
N ASP A 112 4.27 -33.12 -5.02
CA ASP A 112 5.69 -32.98 -5.39
C ASP A 112 5.88 -32.77 -6.92
N ARG A 113 4.78 -32.60 -7.65
CA ARG A 113 4.76 -32.42 -9.11
C ARG A 113 4.74 -30.94 -9.45
N VAL A 114 5.61 -30.53 -10.37
CA VAL A 114 5.70 -29.12 -10.82
C VAL A 114 4.47 -28.74 -11.65
N GLU A 115 3.92 -29.68 -12.42
CA GLU A 115 2.69 -29.44 -13.19
C GLU A 115 1.48 -29.04 -12.33
N ASP A 116 1.44 -29.41 -11.04
CA ASP A 116 0.32 -29.08 -10.16
C ASP A 116 0.45 -27.69 -9.51
N HIS A 117 1.59 -26.99 -9.69
CA HIS A 117 1.83 -25.69 -9.04
C HIS A 117 0.78 -24.64 -9.42
N ALA A 118 0.35 -24.64 -10.69
CA ALA A 118 -0.66 -23.70 -11.18
C ALA A 118 -2.05 -23.97 -10.58
N GLU A 119 -2.39 -25.24 -10.36
CA GLU A 119 -3.65 -25.64 -9.72
C GLU A 119 -3.76 -25.04 -8.31
N TYR A 120 -2.69 -25.15 -7.53
CA TYR A 120 -2.62 -24.64 -6.15
C TYR A 120 -2.31 -23.14 -6.05
N GLY A 121 -2.01 -22.48 -7.17
CA GLY A 121 -1.66 -21.06 -7.18
C GLY A 121 -0.29 -20.75 -6.57
N VAL A 122 0.68 -21.67 -6.67
CA VAL A 122 2.00 -21.54 -6.03
C VAL A 122 3.16 -21.44 -7.04
N VAL A 123 2.84 -21.15 -8.31
CA VAL A 123 3.85 -20.73 -9.29
C VAL A 123 4.48 -19.43 -8.81
N ASP A 124 5.80 -19.32 -8.88
CA ASP A 124 6.48 -18.08 -8.49
C ASP A 124 6.07 -16.94 -9.45
N PRO A 125 5.60 -15.78 -8.94
CA PRO A 125 5.13 -14.68 -9.77
C PRO A 125 6.19 -14.15 -10.73
N LEU A 126 7.48 -14.34 -10.46
CA LEU A 126 8.59 -13.94 -11.31
C LEU A 126 9.14 -15.06 -12.19
N ASP A 127 8.56 -16.26 -12.20
CA ASP A 127 9.07 -17.36 -13.01
C ASP A 127 8.81 -17.11 -14.51
N GLU A 128 9.85 -16.76 -15.25
CA GLU A 128 9.77 -16.52 -16.70
C GLU A 128 9.65 -17.82 -17.52
N GLN A 129 9.91 -18.99 -16.93
CA GLN A 129 9.81 -20.28 -17.64
C GLN A 129 8.38 -20.78 -17.73
N VAL A 130 7.49 -20.30 -16.86
CA VAL A 130 6.07 -20.67 -16.87
C VAL A 130 5.30 -19.70 -17.77
N THR A 131 4.84 -20.17 -18.92
CA THR A 131 4.09 -19.34 -19.88
C THR A 131 2.64 -19.07 -19.45
N SER A 132 2.13 -19.82 -18.48
CA SER A 132 0.81 -19.57 -17.90
C SER A 132 0.79 -18.25 -17.14
N LEU A 133 -0.22 -17.44 -17.42
CA LEU A 133 -0.56 -16.25 -16.64
C LEU A 133 -1.39 -16.64 -15.41
N GLU A 134 -2.10 -17.76 -15.46
CA GLU A 134 -2.89 -18.26 -14.33
C GLU A 134 -2.06 -19.13 -13.38
N GLY A 135 -2.49 -19.19 -12.11
CA GLY A 135 -1.88 -20.07 -11.11
C GLY A 135 -0.59 -19.56 -10.47
N ARG A 136 -0.21 -18.30 -10.76
CA ARG A 136 0.84 -17.58 -10.06
C ARG A 136 0.37 -17.18 -8.66
N GLY A 137 1.25 -17.40 -7.69
CA GLY A 137 1.03 -17.03 -6.30
C GLY A 137 1.69 -15.70 -5.96
N LYS A 138 1.60 -15.33 -4.70
CA LYS A 138 2.26 -14.16 -4.13
C LYS A 138 3.55 -14.59 -3.46
N ARG A 139 4.69 -14.01 -3.84
CA ARG A 139 5.98 -14.30 -3.21
C ARG A 139 6.27 -13.30 -2.11
N VAL A 140 6.76 -13.78 -0.97
CA VAL A 140 7.13 -12.98 0.18
C VAL A 140 8.52 -13.37 0.64
N THR A 141 9.41 -12.40 0.76
CA THR A 141 10.78 -12.57 1.26
C THR A 141 11.02 -11.64 2.45
N LEU A 142 11.49 -12.17 3.58
CA LEU A 142 11.95 -11.39 4.73
C LEU A 142 13.46 -11.56 4.88
N LYS A 143 14.17 -10.44 5.11
CA LYS A 143 15.61 -10.44 5.38
C LYS A 143 15.96 -9.67 6.65
N ASP A 144 17.04 -10.06 7.29
CA ASP A 144 17.62 -9.35 8.44
C ASP A 144 18.40 -8.10 7.99
N GLY A 145 19.07 -7.44 8.95
CA GLY A 145 19.90 -6.25 8.69
C GLY A 145 21.22 -6.52 7.96
N GLU A 146 21.60 -7.78 7.79
CA GLU A 146 22.79 -8.23 7.06
C GLU A 146 22.42 -8.77 5.67
N ASP A 147 21.18 -8.56 5.23
CA ASP A 147 20.60 -9.10 3.99
C ASP A 147 20.47 -10.65 3.95
N ASN A 148 20.61 -11.34 5.08
CA ASN A 148 20.36 -12.78 5.13
C ASN A 148 18.86 -13.07 5.03
N VAL A 149 18.48 -14.07 4.23
CA VAL A 149 17.07 -14.49 4.07
C VAL A 149 16.62 -15.25 5.32
N LEU A 150 15.61 -14.71 6.00
CA LEU A 150 14.97 -15.33 7.17
C LEU A 150 13.80 -16.22 6.76
N ALA A 151 13.02 -15.77 5.77
CA ALA A 151 11.90 -16.51 5.20
C ALA A 151 11.72 -16.13 3.72
N ASP A 152 11.42 -17.11 2.87
CA ASP A 152 11.07 -16.93 1.46
C ASP A 152 10.05 -18.00 1.06
N PHE A 153 8.85 -17.57 0.65
CA PHE A 153 7.75 -18.46 0.30
C PHE A 153 6.86 -17.87 -0.80
N VAL A 154 6.20 -18.76 -1.54
CA VAL A 154 5.07 -18.45 -2.41
C VAL A 154 3.80 -18.92 -1.71
N ILE A 155 2.88 -17.99 -1.45
CA ILE A 155 1.54 -18.28 -0.96
C ILE A 155 0.55 -18.34 -2.12
N GLY A 156 -0.26 -19.38 -2.13
CA GLY A 156 -1.25 -19.65 -3.16
C GLY A 156 -2.68 -19.58 -2.66
N LYS A 157 -3.56 -20.32 -3.34
CA LYS A 157 -5.00 -20.30 -3.10
C LYS A 157 -5.34 -20.78 -1.68
N ALA A 158 -6.48 -20.33 -1.18
CA ALA A 158 -7.10 -20.97 -0.01
C ALA A 158 -7.43 -22.43 -0.32
N VAL A 159 -7.30 -23.29 0.68
CA VAL A 159 -7.62 -24.72 0.54
C VAL A 159 -9.14 -24.87 0.59
N GLU A 160 -9.71 -25.52 -0.42
CA GLU A 160 -11.13 -25.80 -0.48
C GLU A 160 -11.57 -26.64 0.73
N ASP A 161 -12.76 -26.34 1.26
CA ASP A 161 -13.34 -26.99 2.45
C ASP A 161 -12.49 -26.96 3.73
N LYS A 162 -11.41 -26.16 3.78
CA LYS A 162 -10.54 -26.04 4.96
C LYS A 162 -10.23 -24.57 5.30
N PRO A 163 -11.16 -23.86 5.95
CA PRO A 163 -10.99 -22.45 6.32
C PRO A 163 -9.71 -22.19 7.11
N GLY A 164 -9.00 -21.11 6.77
CA GLY A 164 -7.73 -20.74 7.40
C GLY A 164 -6.52 -21.55 6.96
N TYR A 165 -6.67 -22.42 5.95
CA TYR A 165 -5.54 -23.04 5.26
C TYR A 165 -5.30 -22.38 3.90
N ARG A 166 -4.03 -22.23 3.53
CA ARG A 166 -3.58 -21.82 2.20
C ARG A 166 -2.54 -22.79 1.67
N TYR A 167 -2.40 -22.89 0.36
CA TYR A 167 -1.27 -23.59 -0.24
C TYR A 167 -0.01 -22.73 -0.13
N MET A 168 1.13 -23.34 0.17
CA MET A 168 2.40 -22.66 0.30
C MET A 168 3.55 -23.52 -0.21
N ARG A 169 4.56 -22.87 -0.79
CA ARG A 169 5.76 -23.51 -1.35
C ARG A 169 6.99 -22.65 -1.08
N VAL A 170 8.14 -23.29 -0.87
CA VAL A 170 9.43 -22.59 -0.88
C VAL A 170 9.91 -22.43 -2.33
N PRO A 171 10.26 -21.22 -2.82
CA PRO A 171 10.78 -21.02 -4.17
C PRO A 171 11.94 -21.98 -4.49
N GLY A 172 11.98 -22.46 -5.74
CA GLY A 172 12.95 -23.46 -6.19
C GLY A 172 12.67 -24.90 -5.72
N GLN A 173 11.82 -25.13 -4.72
CA GLN A 173 11.41 -26.47 -4.31
C GLN A 173 10.16 -26.93 -5.07
N ARG A 174 10.02 -28.25 -5.26
CA ARG A 174 8.88 -28.86 -5.96
C ARG A 174 7.67 -29.06 -5.06
N ARG A 175 7.90 -29.26 -3.76
CA ARG A 175 6.87 -29.67 -2.81
C ARG A 175 5.92 -28.54 -2.47
N VAL A 176 4.62 -28.83 -2.50
CA VAL A 176 3.52 -27.95 -2.10
C VAL A 176 2.92 -28.46 -0.81
N TYR A 177 2.67 -27.56 0.12
CA TYR A 177 2.01 -27.86 1.38
C TYR A 177 0.69 -27.11 1.50
N ALA A 178 -0.27 -27.68 2.19
CA ALA A 178 -1.40 -26.95 2.75
C ALA A 178 -1.04 -26.59 4.19
N VAL A 179 -1.08 -25.30 4.52
CA VAL A 179 -0.60 -24.76 5.80
C VAL A 179 -1.68 -23.92 6.45
N GLN A 180 -1.86 -24.06 7.76
CA GLN A 180 -2.76 -23.19 8.52
C GLN A 180 -2.10 -21.83 8.70
N THR A 181 -2.59 -20.81 8.01
CA THR A 181 -2.00 -19.47 8.07
C THR A 181 -3.01 -18.39 7.74
N GLN A 182 -2.86 -17.25 8.41
CA GLN A 182 -3.53 -15.99 8.08
C GLN A 182 -2.53 -14.96 7.54
N VAL A 183 -1.28 -15.36 7.31
CA VAL A 183 -0.23 -14.49 6.77
C VAL A 183 -0.58 -14.14 5.33
N ASP A 184 -0.89 -12.87 5.09
CA ASP A 184 -1.15 -12.33 3.75
C ASP A 184 -0.60 -10.90 3.65
N PRO A 185 0.74 -10.72 3.58
CA PRO A 185 1.35 -9.40 3.49
C PRO A 185 0.90 -8.68 2.23
N SER A 186 0.54 -7.41 2.39
CA SER A 186 0.07 -6.61 1.27
C SER A 186 1.22 -6.19 0.35
N ALA A 187 0.98 -6.19 -0.96
CA ALA A 187 1.85 -5.56 -1.95
C ALA A 187 1.38 -4.14 -2.31
N GLN A 188 0.39 -3.61 -1.60
CA GLN A 188 -0.16 -2.28 -1.87
C GLN A 188 0.61 -1.22 -1.09
N PHE A 189 1.06 -0.16 -1.75
CA PHE A 189 1.76 0.99 -1.15
C PHE A 189 1.06 1.52 0.12
N ARG A 190 -0.25 1.72 0.02
CA ARG A 190 -1.13 2.30 1.05
C ARG A 190 -1.11 1.56 2.39
N ASP A 191 -0.84 0.25 2.34
CA ASP A 191 -0.84 -0.59 3.53
C ASP A 191 0.39 -0.37 4.42
N TRP A 192 1.44 0.27 3.89
CA TRP A 192 2.74 0.38 4.55
C TRP A 192 3.12 1.80 4.95
N ILE A 193 2.20 2.75 4.80
CA ILE A 193 2.45 4.18 5.05
C ILE A 193 1.50 4.71 6.11
N GLU A 194 1.81 5.90 6.62
CA GLU A 194 0.89 6.68 7.46
C GLU A 194 -0.43 6.90 6.72
N THR A 195 -1.52 6.43 7.34
CA THR A 195 -2.88 6.51 6.79
C THR A 195 -3.54 7.86 7.10
N ASP A 196 -3.13 8.52 8.19
CA ASP A 196 -3.57 9.88 8.53
C ASP A 196 -2.57 10.90 7.98
N LEU A 197 -2.64 11.12 6.67
CA LEU A 197 -1.71 11.99 5.96
C LEU A 197 -1.73 13.43 6.51
N LEU A 198 -2.95 13.96 6.75
CA LEU A 198 -3.16 15.34 7.14
C LEU A 198 -3.06 15.57 8.66
N LYS A 199 -3.08 14.51 9.48
CA LYS A 199 -3.13 14.59 10.95
C LYS A 199 -4.24 15.52 11.43
N LEU A 200 -5.41 15.41 10.81
CA LEU A 200 -6.57 16.23 11.12
C LEU A 200 -7.77 15.37 11.45
N SER A 201 -8.60 15.84 12.39
CA SER A 201 -9.91 15.26 12.63
C SER A 201 -11.02 16.13 12.03
N ALA A 202 -12.05 15.50 11.46
CA ALA A 202 -13.30 16.17 11.06
C ALA A 202 -13.92 17.04 12.19
N ALA A 203 -13.73 16.65 13.44
CA ALA A 203 -14.20 17.39 14.62
C ALA A 203 -13.48 18.74 14.79
N ASP A 204 -12.19 18.79 14.45
CA ASP A 204 -11.33 19.97 14.63
C ASP A 204 -11.48 21.00 13.51
N LEU A 205 -12.09 20.61 12.39
CA LEU A 205 -12.37 21.52 11.29
C LEU A 205 -13.26 22.68 11.76
N ARG A 206 -12.94 23.90 11.30
CA ARG A 206 -13.68 25.14 11.61
C ARG A 206 -14.15 25.88 10.37
N ARG A 207 -13.35 25.86 9.31
CA ARG A 207 -13.69 26.47 8.01
C ARG A 207 -13.19 25.59 6.88
N VAL A 208 -14.00 25.51 5.83
CA VAL A 208 -13.62 24.91 4.55
C VAL A 208 -13.99 25.90 3.45
N LEU A 209 -13.00 26.30 2.65
CA LEU A 209 -13.16 27.18 1.50
C LEU A 209 -12.76 26.40 0.25
N ILE A 210 -13.73 26.12 -0.61
CA ILE A 210 -13.54 25.43 -1.88
C ILE A 210 -13.45 26.50 -2.97
N ASN A 211 -12.30 26.61 -3.60
CA ASN A 211 -12.03 27.53 -4.71
C ASN A 211 -11.97 26.73 -6.01
N ASN A 212 -13.09 26.65 -6.72
CA ASN A 212 -13.14 26.07 -8.05
C ASN A 212 -12.79 27.16 -9.08
N TYR A 213 -11.63 26.99 -9.68
CA TYR A 213 -11.17 27.78 -10.81
C TYR A 213 -10.42 26.87 -11.77
N GLN A 214 -10.13 27.39 -12.96
CA GLN A 214 -9.21 26.76 -13.90
C GLN A 214 -8.06 27.69 -14.24
N ILE A 215 -6.96 27.11 -14.72
CA ILE A 215 -5.86 27.87 -15.29
C ILE A 215 -5.94 27.78 -16.81
N GLN A 216 -6.03 28.93 -17.46
CA GLN A 216 -5.83 29.05 -18.90
C GLN A 216 -4.40 29.52 -19.16
N GLU A 217 -3.67 28.72 -19.93
CA GLU A 217 -2.36 29.11 -20.42
C GLU A 217 -2.52 29.90 -21.73
N GLN A 218 -2.08 31.15 -21.72
CA GLN A 218 -2.05 31.98 -22.91
C GLN A 218 -0.68 32.64 -23.04
N PHE A 219 0.03 32.36 -24.15
CA PHE A 219 1.37 32.90 -24.42
C PHE A 219 2.40 32.64 -23.29
N GLY A 220 2.33 31.48 -22.63
CA GLY A 220 3.23 31.12 -21.52
C GLY A 220 2.90 31.81 -20.19
N MET A 221 1.79 32.53 -20.10
CA MET A 221 1.26 33.07 -18.84
C MET A 221 0.02 32.28 -18.42
N ALA A 222 0.03 31.84 -17.16
CA ALA A 222 -1.11 31.22 -16.51
C ALA A 222 -2.09 32.29 -16.01
N ARG A 223 -3.33 32.24 -16.47
CA ARG A 223 -4.41 33.09 -15.98
C ARG A 223 -5.46 32.25 -15.25
N ILE A 224 -5.76 32.63 -14.03
CA ILE A 224 -6.87 32.05 -13.26
C ILE A 224 -8.19 32.49 -13.90
N VAL A 225 -9.04 31.52 -14.21
CA VAL A 225 -10.42 31.66 -14.66
C VAL A 225 -11.32 31.19 -13.51
N PRO A 226 -11.84 32.12 -12.68
CA PRO A 226 -12.71 31.78 -11.57
C PRO A 226 -13.99 31.09 -12.06
N ARG A 227 -14.47 30.09 -11.32
CA ARG A 227 -15.75 29.43 -11.59
C ARG A 227 -16.70 29.58 -10.41
N GLU A 228 -16.39 28.94 -9.30
CA GLU A 228 -17.24 28.91 -8.11
C GLU A 228 -16.39 28.93 -6.84
N THR A 229 -16.81 29.70 -5.85
CA THR A 229 -16.22 29.71 -4.51
C THR A 229 -17.30 29.35 -3.50
N VAL A 230 -17.02 28.37 -2.66
CA VAL A 230 -17.93 27.92 -1.60
C VAL A 230 -17.22 28.00 -0.26
N GLU A 231 -17.82 28.72 0.68
CA GLU A 231 -17.30 28.85 2.03
C GLU A 231 -18.27 28.22 3.03
N LEU A 232 -17.74 27.26 3.80
CA LEU A 232 -18.42 26.53 4.86
C LEU A 232 -17.72 26.85 6.19
N THR A 233 -18.50 27.20 7.21
CA THR A 233 -17.99 27.50 8.56
C THR A 233 -18.81 26.80 9.62
N LYS A 234 -18.18 26.41 10.73
CA LYS A 234 -18.91 25.99 11.93
C LYS A 234 -19.38 27.21 12.72
N ASN A 235 -20.63 27.21 13.14
CA ASN A 235 -21.17 28.21 14.07
C ASN A 235 -20.77 27.88 15.53
N SER A 236 -21.29 28.66 16.49
CA SER A 236 -21.07 28.45 17.93
C SER A 236 -21.55 27.08 18.44
N ASP A 237 -22.51 26.47 17.77
CA ASP A 237 -23.09 25.16 18.12
C ASP A 237 -22.34 24.00 17.44
N ASN A 238 -21.19 24.28 16.81
CA ASN A 238 -20.40 23.35 15.99
C ASN A 238 -21.15 22.78 14.77
N GLU A 239 -22.18 23.46 14.29
CA GLU A 239 -22.91 23.08 13.08
C GLU A 239 -22.34 23.78 11.84
N TRP A 240 -22.17 23.01 10.76
CA TRP A 240 -21.77 23.56 9.47
C TRP A 240 -22.82 24.49 8.87
N ARG A 241 -22.36 25.62 8.31
CA ARG A 241 -23.17 26.65 7.67
C ARG A 241 -22.58 27.03 6.32
N LEU A 242 -23.45 27.21 5.33
CA LEU A 242 -23.16 27.79 4.03
C LEU A 242 -23.92 29.12 3.94
N GLY A 243 -23.25 30.21 4.32
CA GLY A 243 -23.94 31.48 4.60
C GLY A 243 -24.96 31.29 5.71
N SER A 244 -26.24 31.62 5.46
CA SER A 244 -27.33 31.43 6.43
C SER A 244 -27.98 30.04 6.41
N ARG A 245 -27.59 29.15 5.49
CA ARG A 245 -28.23 27.85 5.29
C ARG A 245 -27.40 26.72 5.90
N LYS A 246 -28.08 25.64 6.31
CA LYS A 246 -27.42 24.36 6.64
C LYS A 246 -27.09 23.64 5.32
N PRO A 247 -25.86 23.16 5.12
CA PRO A 247 -25.52 22.38 3.93
C PRO A 247 -26.12 20.97 4.02
N ASN A 248 -26.20 20.29 2.88
CA ASN A 248 -26.57 18.89 2.80
C ASN A 248 -25.62 18.05 3.66
N GLU A 249 -26.18 17.30 4.61
CA GLU A 249 -25.42 16.56 5.61
C GLU A 249 -24.60 15.42 4.98
N ALA A 250 -25.17 14.69 4.03
CA ALA A 250 -24.46 13.60 3.36
C ALA A 250 -23.24 14.12 2.57
N LYS A 251 -23.38 15.24 1.87
CA LYS A 251 -22.27 15.88 1.14
C LYS A 251 -21.22 16.45 2.09
N MET A 252 -21.65 17.04 3.21
CA MET A 252 -20.72 17.54 4.22
C MET A 252 -19.93 16.40 4.87
N ASN A 253 -20.59 15.29 5.21
CA ASN A 253 -19.93 14.11 5.79
C ASN A 253 -18.94 13.47 4.82
N ALA A 254 -19.28 13.38 3.53
CA ALA A 254 -18.36 12.91 2.50
C ALA A 254 -17.13 13.82 2.37
N LEU A 255 -17.33 15.14 2.38
CA LEU A 255 -16.25 16.14 2.32
C LEU A 255 -15.33 16.07 3.54
N THR A 256 -15.88 16.08 4.76
CA THR A 256 -15.05 15.98 5.97
C THR A 256 -14.39 14.62 6.10
N GLY A 257 -15.07 13.54 5.70
CA GLY A 257 -14.51 12.19 5.71
C GLY A 257 -13.34 12.03 4.74
N ALA A 258 -13.41 12.66 3.56
CA ALA A 258 -12.31 12.68 2.59
C ALA A 258 -11.11 13.52 3.08
N LEU A 259 -11.34 14.58 3.87
CA LEU A 259 -10.25 15.34 4.52
C LEU A 259 -9.61 14.53 5.66
N ASP A 260 -10.42 13.84 6.45
CA ASP A 260 -10.00 13.03 7.60
C ASP A 260 -9.25 11.76 7.19
N ASN A 261 -9.64 11.13 6.08
CA ASN A 261 -9.10 9.84 5.61
C ASN A 261 -8.58 9.95 4.17
N LEU A 262 -7.82 11.02 3.89
CA LEU A 262 -7.32 11.30 2.54
C LEU A 262 -6.38 10.19 2.07
N LYS A 263 -6.78 9.45 1.02
CA LYS A 263 -6.01 8.29 0.54
C LYS A 263 -5.04 8.68 -0.58
N ILE A 264 -3.76 8.44 -0.34
CA ILE A 264 -2.72 8.62 -1.37
C ILE A 264 -2.49 7.32 -2.14
N VAL A 265 -2.57 7.37 -3.47
CA VAL A 265 -2.23 6.23 -4.33
C VAL A 265 -0.73 6.20 -4.65
N ASP A 266 -0.07 7.36 -4.67
CA ASP A 266 1.35 7.47 -4.98
C ASP A 266 1.96 8.77 -4.45
N VAL A 267 3.29 8.86 -4.49
CA VAL A 267 4.15 9.93 -4.03
C VAL A 267 5.33 10.15 -4.97
N ILE A 268 5.55 11.40 -5.36
CA ILE A 268 6.69 11.80 -6.19
C ILE A 268 7.54 12.80 -5.40
N PRO A 269 8.86 12.57 -5.26
CA PRO A 269 9.71 13.51 -4.56
C PRO A 269 9.78 14.84 -5.31
N LYS A 270 9.72 15.95 -4.58
CA LYS A 270 10.06 17.26 -5.14
C LYS A 270 11.57 17.36 -5.32
N PRO A 271 12.06 18.01 -6.38
CA PRO A 271 13.48 18.33 -6.50
C PRO A 271 14.01 19.10 -5.29
N ASP A 272 15.28 18.85 -4.93
CA ASP A 272 15.92 19.43 -3.74
C ASP A 272 15.77 20.95 -3.62
N PHE A 273 15.83 21.67 -4.75
CA PHE A 273 15.69 23.12 -4.76
C PHE A 273 14.29 23.58 -4.33
N LEU A 274 13.22 22.85 -4.68
CA LEU A 274 11.86 23.15 -4.23
C LEU A 274 11.68 22.77 -2.76
N THR A 275 12.19 21.60 -2.37
CA THR A 275 12.13 21.13 -0.98
C THR A 275 12.84 22.11 -0.06
N ALA A 276 14.03 22.58 -0.42
CA ALA A 276 14.79 23.56 0.35
C ALA A 276 14.05 24.89 0.51
N ASP A 277 13.46 25.41 -0.57
CA ASP A 277 12.68 26.65 -0.52
C ASP A 277 11.45 26.52 0.40
N LEU A 278 10.71 25.42 0.30
CA LEU A 278 9.53 25.16 1.13
C LEU A 278 9.89 24.97 2.61
N LYS A 279 10.99 24.26 2.91
CA LYS A 279 11.46 24.08 4.30
C LYS A 279 11.99 25.38 4.91
N THR A 280 12.71 26.19 4.14
CA THR A 280 13.40 27.38 4.69
C THR A 280 12.57 28.66 4.66
N LYS A 281 11.74 28.85 3.63
CA LYS A 281 10.98 30.09 3.39
C LYS A 281 9.47 29.89 3.46
N GLY A 282 8.98 28.64 3.47
CA GLY A 282 7.55 28.32 3.36
C GLY A 282 6.93 28.68 2.01
N GLN A 283 7.74 29.08 1.03
CA GLN A 283 7.32 29.52 -0.30
C GLN A 283 8.41 29.17 -1.32
N ILE A 284 7.99 28.88 -2.56
CA ILE A 284 8.91 28.55 -3.66
C ILE A 284 9.51 29.84 -4.23
N GLN A 285 10.83 29.88 -4.39
CA GLN A 285 11.47 31.02 -5.04
C GLN A 285 11.20 30.95 -6.56
N PRO A 286 10.67 32.03 -7.17
CA PRO A 286 10.40 32.03 -8.60
C PRO A 286 11.67 31.81 -9.42
N SER A 287 11.66 30.73 -10.21
CA SER A 287 12.72 30.40 -11.17
C SER A 287 12.14 29.64 -12.36
N MET A 288 12.83 29.66 -13.50
CA MET A 288 12.43 28.89 -14.69
C MET A 288 12.37 27.38 -14.41
N ALA A 289 13.29 26.86 -13.57
CA ALA A 289 13.31 25.46 -13.18
C ALA A 289 12.10 25.10 -12.32
N ALA A 290 11.79 25.92 -11.31
CA ALA A 290 10.61 25.74 -10.46
C ALA A 290 9.31 25.81 -11.28
N ALA A 291 9.19 26.79 -12.17
CA ALA A 291 8.02 26.94 -13.03
C ALA A 291 7.80 25.69 -13.90
N ARG A 292 8.85 25.19 -14.55
CA ARG A 292 8.75 24.00 -15.40
C ARG A 292 8.37 22.74 -14.61
N GLU A 293 8.99 22.53 -13.45
CA GLU A 293 8.69 21.39 -12.58
C GLU A 293 7.23 21.39 -12.11
N LEU A 294 6.72 22.56 -11.71
CA LEU A 294 5.36 22.72 -11.22
C LEU A 294 4.34 22.54 -12.35
N VAL A 295 4.57 23.15 -13.52
CA VAL A 295 3.64 23.09 -14.66
C VAL A 295 3.49 21.67 -15.18
N ASP A 296 4.56 20.86 -15.19
CA ASP A 296 4.51 19.44 -15.55
C ASP A 296 3.50 18.63 -14.72
N LYS A 297 3.19 19.09 -13.51
CA LYS A 297 2.23 18.47 -12.58
C LYS A 297 0.93 19.26 -12.42
N GLY A 298 0.73 20.31 -13.22
CA GLY A 298 -0.45 21.17 -13.17
C GLY A 298 -0.45 22.23 -12.08
N PHE A 299 0.73 22.60 -11.58
CA PHE A 299 0.90 23.65 -10.58
C PHE A 299 1.56 24.90 -11.20
N TYR A 300 1.12 26.08 -10.77
CA TYR A 300 1.58 27.35 -11.34
C TYR A 300 1.91 28.33 -10.24
N LEU A 301 3.03 29.04 -10.40
CA LEU A 301 3.45 30.08 -9.47
C LEU A 301 2.77 31.41 -9.82
N GLY A 302 2.12 32.00 -8.82
CA GLY A 302 1.72 33.40 -8.84
C GLY A 302 2.91 34.33 -8.64
N GLY A 303 2.72 35.60 -9.00
CA GLY A 303 3.75 36.64 -8.80
C GLY A 303 4.11 36.90 -7.33
N ASP A 304 3.28 36.45 -6.40
CA ASP A 304 3.51 36.51 -4.95
C ASP A 304 4.14 35.23 -4.36
N GLY A 305 4.57 34.29 -5.22
CA GLY A 305 5.16 33.01 -4.79
C GLY A 305 4.15 31.96 -4.35
N LYS A 306 2.84 32.26 -4.41
CA LYS A 306 1.79 31.25 -4.16
C LYS A 306 1.71 30.25 -5.29
N ILE A 307 1.32 29.03 -4.94
CA ILE A 307 1.11 27.95 -5.90
C ILE A 307 -0.39 27.80 -6.11
N PHE A 308 -0.78 27.66 -7.38
CA PHE A 308 -2.15 27.38 -7.79
C PHE A 308 -2.18 26.05 -8.53
N GLY A 309 -3.12 25.18 -8.17
CA GLY A 309 -3.46 24.01 -8.98
C GLY A 309 -4.36 24.40 -10.14
N ASN A 310 -4.17 23.77 -11.31
CA ASN A 310 -5.02 23.99 -12.50
C ASN A 310 -6.49 23.61 -12.27
N GLU A 311 -6.77 22.73 -11.30
CA GLU A 311 -8.11 22.27 -10.92
C GLU A 311 -8.58 22.87 -9.59
N GLY A 312 -8.07 24.05 -9.25
CA GLY A 312 -8.49 24.77 -8.05
C GLY A 312 -7.80 24.30 -6.78
N GLU A 313 -8.37 24.70 -5.65
CA GLU A 313 -7.84 24.38 -4.32
C GLU A 313 -8.95 24.29 -3.27
N ILE A 314 -8.66 23.60 -2.17
CA ILE A 314 -9.45 23.64 -0.94
C ILE A 314 -8.56 24.15 0.20
N ILE A 315 -9.08 25.13 0.94
CA ILE A 315 -8.45 25.71 2.11
C ILE A 315 -9.23 25.29 3.34
N VAL A 316 -8.56 24.69 4.31
CA VAL A 316 -9.18 24.15 5.51
C VAL A 316 -8.52 24.75 6.74
N ASP A 317 -9.31 25.37 7.62
CA ASP A 317 -8.84 25.87 8.91
C ASP A 317 -9.28 24.95 10.05
N THR A 318 -8.36 24.65 10.96
CA THR A 318 -8.60 23.80 12.14
C THR A 318 -8.58 24.60 13.43
N GLN A 319 -9.18 24.04 14.49
CA GLN A 319 -9.28 24.63 15.82
C GLN A 319 -7.93 25.04 16.41
N ASN A 320 -6.88 24.26 16.17
CA ASN A 320 -5.52 24.52 16.65
C ASN A 320 -4.77 25.59 15.84
N GLY A 321 -5.43 26.27 14.89
CA GLY A 321 -4.87 27.40 14.15
C GLY A 321 -4.05 27.03 12.93
N ILE A 322 -4.02 25.76 12.53
CA ILE A 322 -3.41 25.32 11.27
C ILE A 322 -4.38 25.60 10.11
N ARG A 323 -3.82 26.02 8.97
CA ARG A 323 -4.51 26.10 7.69
C ARG A 323 -3.84 25.18 6.71
N TYR A 324 -4.59 24.23 6.18
CA TYR A 324 -4.20 23.40 5.06
C TYR A 324 -4.66 24.07 3.77
N THR A 325 -3.79 24.07 2.76
CA THR A 325 -4.13 24.42 1.39
C THR A 325 -3.80 23.19 0.54
N LEU A 326 -4.83 22.60 -0.05
CA LEU A 326 -4.73 21.44 -0.92
C LEU A 326 -4.99 21.93 -2.33
N GLN A 327 -3.95 21.99 -3.15
CA GLN A 327 -4.02 22.39 -4.56
C GLN A 327 -4.10 21.16 -5.45
N PHE A 328 -5.05 21.16 -6.39
CA PHE A 328 -5.27 20.03 -7.30
C PHE A 328 -4.64 20.29 -8.67
N GLY A 329 -3.76 19.37 -9.08
CA GLY A 329 -3.00 19.44 -10.33
C GLY A 329 -3.55 18.58 -11.46
N GLU A 330 -2.67 18.30 -12.42
CA GLU A 330 -2.95 17.49 -13.59
C GLU A 330 -3.27 16.02 -13.23
N ILE A 331 -3.86 15.34 -14.21
CA ILE A 331 -4.04 13.89 -14.15
C ILE A 331 -2.68 13.22 -14.09
N ALA A 332 -2.48 12.35 -13.11
CA ALA A 332 -1.26 11.58 -12.95
C ALA A 332 -1.30 10.34 -13.87
N SER A 333 -1.13 10.54 -15.19
CA SER A 333 -1.19 9.46 -16.19
C SER A 333 -0.05 8.44 -16.05
N ASN A 334 1.08 8.84 -15.48
CA ASN A 334 2.29 8.03 -15.32
C ASN A 334 2.81 8.03 -13.87
N GLY A 335 1.96 8.42 -12.91
CA GLY A 335 2.39 8.73 -11.54
C GLY A 335 2.65 7.53 -10.65
N GLY A 336 2.34 6.30 -11.10
CA GLY A 336 2.54 5.09 -10.33
C GLY A 336 2.47 3.82 -11.15
N LYS A 337 3.27 2.83 -10.77
CA LYS A 337 3.05 1.45 -11.22
C LYS A 337 1.62 1.11 -10.80
N GLN A 338 0.77 0.77 -11.75
CA GLN A 338 -0.59 0.35 -11.43
C GLN A 338 -0.48 -0.92 -10.57
N GLU A 339 -0.73 -0.79 -9.27
CA GLU A 339 -0.71 -1.92 -8.36
C GLU A 339 -1.91 -2.82 -8.67
N ALA A 340 -1.64 -4.12 -8.79
CA ALA A 340 -2.64 -5.18 -8.95
C ALA A 340 -3.83 -5.01 -8.00
N GLY A 341 -5.07 -5.08 -8.49
CA GLY A 341 -6.27 -5.04 -7.64
C GLY A 341 -6.86 -3.65 -7.32
N GLU A 342 -6.22 -2.54 -7.69
CA GLU A 342 -6.90 -1.23 -7.76
C GLU A 342 -7.68 -1.12 -9.08
N ALA A 343 -8.73 -1.93 -9.21
CA ALA A 343 -9.79 -1.62 -10.15
C ALA A 343 -10.49 -0.36 -9.62
N ASP A 344 -10.07 0.81 -10.11
CA ASP A 344 -10.77 2.11 -10.00
C ASP A 344 -12.11 2.02 -10.77
N SER A 345 -12.96 1.08 -10.36
CA SER A 345 -14.31 0.86 -10.86
C SER A 345 -15.28 1.93 -10.33
N ALA A 346 -14.80 2.80 -9.42
CA ALA A 346 -15.56 3.82 -8.73
C ALA A 346 -14.86 5.19 -8.76
N GLY A 347 -14.70 5.76 -9.96
CA GLY A 347 -14.97 7.19 -10.17
C GLY A 347 -13.79 8.15 -10.26
N GLY A 348 -13.13 8.19 -11.42
CA GLY A 348 -12.38 9.36 -11.88
C GLY A 348 -10.87 9.16 -12.01
N GLU A 349 -10.23 10.08 -12.73
CA GLU A 349 -8.78 10.06 -12.97
C GLU A 349 -8.00 10.45 -11.71
N ARG A 350 -6.90 9.75 -11.43
CA ARG A 350 -5.94 10.07 -10.35
C ARG A 350 -5.28 11.42 -10.62
N ARG A 351 -5.08 12.23 -9.59
CA ARG A 351 -4.57 13.60 -9.75
C ARG A 351 -3.46 13.92 -8.79
N PHE A 352 -2.54 14.78 -9.25
CA PHE A 352 -1.55 15.38 -8.38
C PHE A 352 -2.20 16.28 -7.34
N LEU A 353 -1.66 16.22 -6.13
CA LEU A 353 -2.03 17.03 -4.99
C LEU A 353 -0.76 17.64 -4.40
N LEU A 354 -0.77 18.96 -4.25
CA LEU A 354 0.20 19.68 -3.44
C LEU A 354 -0.48 20.13 -2.16
N ILE A 355 0.20 19.92 -1.04
CA ILE A 355 -0.30 20.29 0.29
C ILE A 355 0.66 21.32 0.88
N ALA A 356 0.11 22.45 1.30
CA ALA A 356 0.83 23.47 2.06
C ALA A 356 0.11 23.72 3.37
N VAL A 357 0.88 23.94 4.44
CA VAL A 357 0.34 24.29 5.76
C VAL A 357 0.83 25.66 6.20
N SER A 358 0.01 26.36 6.99
CA SER A 358 0.41 27.60 7.67
C SER A 358 -0.21 27.68 9.05
N PHE A 359 0.57 28.14 10.03
CA PHE A 359 0.11 28.34 11.40
C PHE A 359 -0.06 29.83 11.73
N SER A 360 -1.03 30.15 12.59
CA SER A 360 -1.19 31.49 13.14
C SER A 360 -1.82 31.45 14.54
N ASP A 361 -1.16 32.08 15.51
CA ASP A 361 -1.71 32.24 16.87
C ASP A 361 -3.03 33.01 16.87
N GLN A 362 -3.19 33.98 15.98
CA GLN A 362 -4.43 34.75 15.85
C GLN A 362 -5.58 33.84 15.41
N ARG A 363 -5.32 32.91 14.48
CA ARG A 363 -6.31 31.92 14.04
C ARG A 363 -6.66 30.96 15.17
N ALA A 364 -5.66 30.42 15.86
CA ALA A 364 -5.86 29.51 17.00
C ALA A 364 -6.73 30.16 18.09
N LYS A 365 -6.41 31.40 18.48
CA LYS A 365 -7.19 32.18 19.46
C LYS A 365 -8.62 32.44 19.00
N SER A 366 -8.83 32.74 17.71
CA SER A 366 -10.17 32.98 17.17
C SER A 366 -11.07 31.75 17.26
N TYR A 367 -10.52 30.53 17.23
CA TYR A 367 -11.29 29.29 17.33
C TYR A 367 -11.36 28.68 18.73
N ALA A 368 -10.45 29.06 19.64
CA ALA A 368 -10.55 28.71 21.05
C ALA A 368 -11.76 29.39 21.73
N GLY A 369 -12.15 30.56 21.24
CA GLY A 369 -13.21 31.40 21.82
C GLY A 369 -12.66 32.42 22.82
N GLU A 370 -13.44 33.46 23.10
CA GLU A 370 -13.00 34.55 23.98
C GLU A 370 -12.57 34.05 25.36
N GLY A 371 -11.37 34.45 25.79
CA GLY A 371 -10.82 34.13 27.11
C GLY A 371 -10.29 32.70 27.29
N LYS A 372 -10.25 31.88 26.23
CA LYS A 372 -9.62 30.54 26.27
C LYS A 372 -8.26 30.54 25.60
N GLU A 373 -7.32 29.83 26.21
CA GLU A 373 -6.01 29.60 25.59
C GLU A 373 -6.15 28.63 24.39
N PRO A 374 -5.43 28.90 23.29
CA PRO A 374 -5.39 28.00 22.14
C PRO A 374 -4.69 26.68 22.48
N ASP A 375 -4.94 25.66 21.67
CA ASP A 375 -4.24 24.38 21.80
C ASP A 375 -2.72 24.58 21.58
N ALA A 376 -1.94 24.28 22.63
CA ALA A 376 -0.49 24.42 22.64
C ALA A 376 0.21 23.51 21.61
N LYS A 377 -0.47 22.45 21.12
CA LYS A 377 0.08 21.51 20.14
C LYS A 377 0.01 21.99 18.69
N GLY A 378 -0.73 23.07 18.41
CA GLY A 378 -0.93 23.54 17.04
C GLY A 378 0.36 23.90 16.30
N LYS A 379 1.34 24.49 17.00
CA LYS A 379 2.63 24.85 16.41
C LYS A 379 3.53 23.63 16.18
N GLU A 380 3.61 22.72 17.14
CA GLU A 380 4.39 21.49 17.02
C GLU A 380 3.89 20.62 15.86
N LEU A 381 2.57 20.47 15.74
CA LEU A 381 1.96 19.76 14.62
C LEU A 381 2.20 20.49 13.28
N PHE A 382 2.18 21.82 13.26
CA PHE A 382 2.54 22.58 12.05
C PHE A 382 3.98 22.30 11.61
N ASP A 383 4.95 22.31 12.52
CA ASP A 383 6.36 22.06 12.20
C ASP A 383 6.54 20.63 11.63
N GLU A 384 5.85 19.64 12.20
CA GLU A 384 5.84 18.27 11.68
C GLU A 384 5.25 18.19 10.25
N LEU A 385 4.08 18.80 10.04
CA LEU A 385 3.39 18.77 8.75
C LEU A 385 4.16 19.56 7.68
N GLN A 386 4.82 20.66 8.05
CA GLN A 386 5.64 21.42 7.12
C GLN A 386 6.80 20.58 6.60
N ASP A 387 7.50 19.85 7.48
CA ASP A 387 8.60 18.97 7.07
C ASP A 387 8.09 17.80 6.20
N ARG A 388 6.98 17.18 6.61
CA ARG A 388 6.30 16.11 5.89
C ARG A 388 5.95 16.51 4.45
N PHE A 389 5.26 17.63 4.26
CA PHE A 389 4.75 18.01 2.94
C PHE A 389 5.78 18.71 2.04
N ALA A 390 6.88 19.23 2.60
CA ALA A 390 7.88 19.93 1.80
C ALA A 390 8.49 19.03 0.71
N GLY A 391 8.71 17.74 1.02
CA GLY A 391 9.44 16.81 0.15
C GLY A 391 8.61 16.13 -0.95
N TRP A 392 7.28 16.19 -0.92
CA TRP A 392 6.46 15.27 -1.73
C TRP A 392 5.32 15.93 -2.50
N TYR A 393 5.17 15.58 -3.77
CA TYR A 393 3.89 15.63 -4.46
C TYR A 393 3.12 14.35 -4.13
N TYR A 394 1.84 14.47 -3.86
CA TYR A 394 0.97 13.32 -3.62
C TYR A 394 0.11 13.05 -4.85
N VAL A 395 -0.35 11.82 -5.00
CA VAL A 395 -1.38 11.47 -5.98
C VAL A 395 -2.57 10.93 -5.21
N ILE A 396 -3.77 11.44 -5.49
CA ILE A 396 -5.01 11.03 -4.83
C ILE A 396 -5.97 10.36 -5.83
N SER A 397 -6.91 9.58 -5.28
CA SER A 397 -7.95 8.93 -6.08
C SER A 397 -8.92 9.95 -6.70
N GLY A 398 -9.55 9.57 -7.81
CA GLY A 398 -10.63 10.37 -8.40
C GLY A 398 -11.83 10.53 -7.45
N ALA A 399 -12.10 9.52 -6.63
CA ALA A 399 -13.17 9.55 -5.64
C ALA A 399 -12.93 10.62 -4.56
N ASP A 400 -11.73 10.69 -3.99
CA ASP A 400 -11.36 11.71 -3.01
C ASP A 400 -11.39 13.10 -3.64
N PHE A 401 -10.83 13.26 -4.84
CA PHE A 401 -10.89 14.52 -5.57
C PHE A 401 -12.32 15.03 -5.76
N ASN A 402 -13.25 14.15 -6.13
CA ASN A 402 -14.67 14.49 -6.30
C ASN A 402 -15.35 14.86 -4.96
N ASN A 403 -15.05 14.13 -3.88
CA ASN A 403 -15.60 14.39 -2.54
C ASN A 403 -15.07 15.69 -1.93
N LEU A 404 -13.86 16.12 -2.30
CA LEU A 404 -13.25 17.37 -1.84
C LEU A 404 -13.77 18.62 -2.59
N ARG A 405 -14.54 18.46 -3.66
CA ARG A 405 -15.01 19.57 -4.51
C ARG A 405 -16.52 19.56 -4.78
N PRO A 406 -17.40 19.38 -3.75
CA PRO A 406 -18.84 19.46 -3.99
C PRO A 406 -19.21 20.87 -4.48
N SER A 407 -20.10 20.94 -5.47
CA SER A 407 -20.60 22.24 -5.94
C SER A 407 -21.50 22.87 -4.88
N LYS A 408 -21.69 24.20 -4.97
CA LYS A 408 -22.67 24.89 -4.11
C LYS A 408 -24.08 24.30 -4.27
N ALA A 409 -24.43 23.87 -5.49
CA ALA A 409 -25.71 23.25 -5.75
C ALA A 409 -25.85 21.91 -5.02
N ASP A 410 -24.81 21.07 -4.98
CA ASP A 410 -24.84 19.80 -4.26
C ASP A 410 -24.95 20.00 -2.75
N LEU A 411 -24.30 21.03 -2.22
CA LEU A 411 -24.37 21.38 -0.80
C LEU A 411 -25.71 22.01 -0.39
N LEU A 412 -26.53 22.48 -1.34
CA LEU A 412 -27.84 23.05 -1.06
C LEU A 412 -29.01 22.14 -1.47
N LYS A 413 -28.75 21.06 -2.22
CA LYS A 413 -29.73 20.03 -2.54
C LYS A 413 -29.96 19.18 -1.29
N GLY A 414 -31.10 19.34 -0.64
CA GLY A 414 -31.53 18.57 0.52
C GLY A 414 -33.01 18.74 0.72
#